data_AF-A0A1D6GIV7-F1
#
_entry.id   AF-A0A1D6GIV7-F1
#
_cell.length_a   1.000
_cell.length_b   1.000
_cell.length_c   1.000
_cell.angle_alpha   90.00
_cell.angle_beta   90.00
_cell.angle_gamma   90.00
#
_symmetry.space_group_name_H-M   'P 1'
#
loop_
_entity.id
_entity.type
_entity.pdbx_description
1 polymer ?
#
loop_
_entity_poly.entity_id
_entity_poly.type
_entity_poly.pdbx_seq_one_letter_code
_entity_poly.pdbx_strand_id
1 'polypeptide(L)'
;MEALCNTVVKEVFDLTGYDRVMAYKFHEDEHGEVFAEITKPGIEPYIGLHYPATDIPQAARFLFMKNKVRMICDCRARSVKIIEDEALSIDISLCGSTLRAPHSCHLKYMENMNSIASLVMAVVVNENEEDDEPEPEQPPQQQKKKRLWGLIVCHHESPRYVPFPLRYACEFLAQVFAVHVNKEFELEKQIREKNILRMQTMLSDMLFKESSPLSIVSGSPNIMDLVKCDGAALLYGDKVWRLQTAPTESQIRDIAFWLSEVHGDSTGLSTDSLQDAGYPGAASLGDMICGMAVAKITSKDILFWFRSHTAAEIKWGGAKHDPSDKDDNRRMHPRLSFKAFLEVVKTKSLPWSDYEMDAIHSLQLILRGTLNDASKPAQASGLDNQIGDLKLDGLAELQAVTSEMVRLMETATVPILAVDGNGLVNGWNQKVAELSGLRVDEAIGRHILTLVEDSSVSLVQRMLYLALQGEWNCTI
;
A
#
# COMPACT_ATOMS: atom_id res chain seq x y z
N MET A 1 10.53 11.74 -10.35
CA MET A 1 11.39 11.36 -9.20
C MET A 1 12.91 11.41 -9.43
N GLU A 2 13.50 10.65 -10.37
CA GLU A 2 14.96 10.54 -10.53
C GLU A 2 15.68 11.89 -10.73
N ALA A 3 15.17 12.73 -11.64
CA ALA A 3 15.71 14.06 -11.90
C ALA A 3 15.72 14.96 -10.64
N LEU A 4 14.70 14.83 -9.78
CA LEU A 4 14.59 15.59 -8.54
C LEU A 4 15.69 15.16 -7.54
N CYS A 5 15.92 13.86 -7.41
CA CYS A 5 16.94 13.30 -6.53
C CYS A 5 18.36 13.68 -7.00
N ASN A 6 18.63 13.58 -8.32
CA ASN A 6 19.91 13.99 -8.90
C ASN A 6 20.17 15.49 -8.69
N THR A 7 19.14 16.33 -8.81
CA THR A 7 19.26 17.77 -8.61
C THR A 7 19.58 18.10 -7.15
N VAL A 8 18.83 17.56 -6.18
CA VAL A 8 19.08 17.88 -4.75
C VAL A 8 20.46 17.41 -4.30
N VAL A 9 20.89 16.23 -4.75
CA VAL A 9 22.21 15.68 -4.43
C VAL A 9 23.32 16.57 -4.96
N LYS A 10 23.19 17.08 -6.19
CA LYS A 10 24.13 18.02 -6.80
C LYS A 10 24.19 19.35 -6.03
N GLU A 11 23.03 19.96 -5.74
CA GLU A 11 22.98 21.24 -5.01
C GLU A 11 23.60 21.12 -3.62
N VAL A 12 23.32 20.03 -2.89
CA VAL A 12 23.92 19.79 -1.57
C VAL A 12 25.43 19.53 -1.68
N PHE A 13 25.88 18.84 -2.72
CA PHE A 13 27.31 18.62 -2.97
C PHE A 13 28.05 19.94 -3.20
N ASP A 14 27.52 20.80 -4.08
CA ASP A 14 28.11 22.10 -4.41
C ASP A 14 28.09 23.05 -3.19
N LEU A 15 27.02 23.02 -2.39
CA LEU A 15 26.88 23.86 -1.19
C LEU A 15 27.80 23.42 -0.04
N THR A 16 27.93 22.11 0.19
CA THR A 16 28.56 21.58 1.41
C THR A 16 30.02 21.19 1.21
N GLY A 17 30.44 20.89 -0.03
CA GLY A 17 31.79 20.47 -0.39
C GLY A 17 32.22 19.14 0.24
N TYR A 18 31.28 18.27 0.59
CA TYR A 18 31.55 16.89 1.00
C TYR A 18 32.11 16.06 -0.18
N ASP A 19 32.71 14.91 0.10
CA ASP A 19 33.33 14.09 -0.95
C ASP A 19 32.31 13.22 -1.68
N ARG A 20 31.21 12.89 -0.99
CA ARG A 20 30.06 12.15 -1.51
C ARG A 20 28.79 12.76 -0.95
N VAL A 21 27.78 12.93 -1.79
CA VAL A 21 26.41 13.21 -1.38
C VAL A 21 25.49 12.21 -2.06
N MET A 22 24.54 11.68 -1.31
CA MET A 22 23.60 10.68 -1.81
C MET A 22 22.19 10.89 -1.27
N ALA A 23 21.20 10.59 -2.10
CA ALA A 23 19.82 10.43 -1.69
C ALA A 23 19.60 8.95 -1.35
N TYR A 24 19.35 8.68 -0.07
CA TYR A 24 19.10 7.36 0.47
C TYR A 24 17.60 7.18 0.70
N LYS A 25 16.95 6.35 -0.11
CA LYS A 25 15.50 6.11 -0.08
C LYS A 25 15.18 4.91 0.80
N PHE A 26 14.17 5.00 1.67
CA PHE A 26 13.63 3.84 2.38
C PHE A 26 12.54 3.15 1.53
N HIS A 27 12.59 1.83 1.50
CA HIS A 27 11.56 0.96 0.92
C HIS A 27 10.52 0.56 1.97
N GLU A 28 9.48 -0.16 1.56
CA GLU A 28 8.34 -0.56 2.41
C GLU A 28 8.74 -1.47 3.57
N ASP A 29 9.65 -2.41 3.31
CA ASP A 29 10.30 -3.29 4.29
C ASP A 29 11.42 -2.59 5.07
N GLU A 30 11.43 -1.25 5.07
CA GLU A 30 12.33 -0.41 5.84
C GLU A 30 13.82 -0.48 5.45
N HIS A 31 14.24 -1.37 4.54
CA HIS A 31 15.61 -1.31 4.00
C HIS A 31 15.79 -0.03 3.18
N GLY A 32 17.03 0.37 2.91
CA GLY A 32 17.27 1.55 2.09
C GLY A 32 18.22 1.36 0.94
N GLU A 33 18.11 2.27 -0.02
CA GLU A 33 18.79 2.24 -1.30
C GLU A 33 19.44 3.60 -1.57
N VAL A 34 20.67 3.57 -2.07
CA VAL A 34 21.31 4.77 -2.63
C VAL A 34 20.71 5.03 -4.01
N PHE A 35 19.68 5.85 -4.05
CA PHE A 35 18.86 6.10 -5.23
C PHE A 35 19.45 7.15 -6.19
N ALA A 36 20.19 8.12 -5.64
CA ALA A 36 20.96 9.10 -6.40
C ALA A 36 22.25 9.42 -5.67
N GLU A 37 23.32 9.71 -6.42
CA GLU A 37 24.65 9.92 -5.84
C GLU A 37 25.49 10.86 -6.72
N ILE A 38 26.32 11.66 -6.05
CA ILE A 38 27.45 12.37 -6.66
C ILE A 38 28.68 12.22 -5.76
N THR A 39 29.84 11.96 -6.37
CA THR A 39 31.12 11.78 -5.68
C THR A 39 32.22 12.64 -6.31
N LYS A 40 33.27 12.90 -5.55
CA LYS A 40 34.55 13.33 -6.12
C LYS A 40 35.17 12.21 -6.96
N PRO A 41 35.99 12.56 -7.98
CA PRO A 41 36.70 11.57 -8.77
C PRO A 41 37.57 10.65 -7.91
N GLY A 42 37.57 9.34 -8.22
CA GLY A 42 38.41 8.34 -7.54
C GLY A 42 37.76 7.64 -6.35
N ILE A 43 36.52 8.00 -5.99
CA ILE A 43 35.75 7.36 -4.92
C ILE A 43 34.83 6.29 -5.51
N GLU A 44 34.81 5.09 -4.92
CA GLU A 44 33.94 3.99 -5.36
C GLU A 44 32.45 4.35 -5.20
N PRO A 45 31.65 4.30 -6.26
CA PRO A 45 30.24 4.70 -6.19
C PRO A 45 29.40 3.69 -5.40
N TYR A 46 28.41 4.19 -4.65
CA TYR A 46 27.41 3.39 -3.93
C TYR A 46 26.04 3.41 -4.61
N ILE A 47 25.88 4.15 -5.71
CA ILE A 47 24.63 4.20 -6.48
C ILE A 47 24.05 2.80 -6.76
N GLY A 48 22.77 2.63 -6.43
CA GLY A 48 22.02 1.37 -6.56
C GLY A 48 22.35 0.30 -5.51
N LEU A 49 23.18 0.61 -4.50
CA LEU A 49 23.40 -0.32 -3.37
C LEU A 49 22.26 -0.24 -2.35
N HIS A 50 21.81 -1.41 -1.94
CA HIS A 50 20.82 -1.63 -0.89
C HIS A 50 21.49 -2.00 0.43
N TYR A 51 20.89 -1.51 1.52
CA TYR A 51 21.35 -1.69 2.89
C TYR A 51 20.17 -2.13 3.77
N PRO A 52 20.34 -3.18 4.60
CA PRO A 52 19.35 -3.67 5.54
C PRO A 52 18.76 -2.60 6.46
N ALA A 53 17.49 -2.79 6.84
CA ALA A 53 16.79 -1.89 7.75
C ALA A 53 17.54 -1.65 9.08
N THR A 54 18.25 -2.67 9.57
CA THR A 54 19.02 -2.67 10.84
C THR A 54 20.25 -1.76 10.84
N ASP A 55 20.75 -1.33 9.67
CA ASP A 55 21.86 -0.36 9.60
C ASP A 55 21.43 1.03 10.13
N ILE A 56 20.14 1.35 10.04
CA ILE A 56 19.52 2.54 10.64
C ILE A 56 18.34 2.09 11.52
N PRO A 57 18.58 1.80 12.81
CA PRO A 57 17.55 1.33 13.73
C PRO A 57 16.35 2.26 13.82
N GLN A 58 15.17 1.73 14.15
CA GLN A 58 13.92 2.50 14.27
C GLN A 58 14.04 3.68 15.23
N ALA A 59 14.76 3.51 16.35
CA ALA A 59 15.05 4.58 17.29
C ALA A 59 15.84 5.75 16.66
N ALA A 60 16.78 5.45 15.75
CA ALA A 60 17.53 6.47 15.03
C ALA A 60 16.66 7.19 13.99
N ARG A 61 15.77 6.47 13.29
CA ARG A 61 14.78 7.06 12.36
C ARG A 61 13.85 8.04 13.08
N PHE A 62 13.35 7.65 14.25
CA PHE A 62 12.54 8.53 15.08
C PHE A 62 13.29 9.80 15.51
N LEU A 63 14.59 9.69 15.81
CA LEU A 63 15.43 10.85 16.10
C LEU A 63 15.60 11.76 14.88
N PHE A 64 15.65 11.23 13.65
CA PHE A 64 15.68 12.04 12.43
C PHE A 64 14.37 12.80 12.18
N MET A 65 13.24 12.23 12.62
CA MET A 65 11.94 12.92 12.56
C MET A 65 11.89 14.13 13.50
N LYS A 66 12.55 14.05 14.67
CA LYS A 66 12.67 15.16 15.63
C LYS A 66 13.75 16.17 15.22
N ASN A 67 14.94 15.67 14.91
CA ASN A 67 16.11 16.45 14.54
C ASN A 67 16.49 16.17 13.09
N LYS A 68 16.00 17.06 12.21
CA LYS A 68 16.08 16.88 10.75
C LYS A 68 17.49 17.01 10.19
N VAL A 69 18.43 17.63 10.91
CA VAL A 69 19.83 17.74 10.46
C VAL A 69 20.76 17.26 11.55
N ARG A 70 21.69 16.38 11.17
CA ARG A 70 22.68 15.80 12.08
C ARG A 70 24.07 15.83 11.46
N MET A 71 25.03 16.34 12.21
CA MET A 71 26.42 16.45 11.78
C MET A 71 27.34 15.68 12.73
N ILE A 72 28.30 14.95 12.18
CA ILE A 72 29.41 14.33 12.89
C ILE A 72 30.68 14.88 12.25
N CYS A 73 31.42 15.70 12.98
CA CYS A 73 32.61 16.36 12.42
C CYS A 73 33.77 15.38 12.19
N ASP A 74 33.93 14.45 13.12
CA ASP A 74 34.99 13.45 13.14
C ASP A 74 34.52 12.26 13.98
N CYS A 75 34.39 11.09 13.35
CA CYS A 75 34.02 9.86 14.04
C CYS A 75 35.08 9.35 15.02
N ARG A 76 36.33 9.81 14.91
CA ARG A 76 37.47 9.42 15.76
C ARG A 76 37.64 10.35 16.96
N ALA A 77 36.89 11.46 17.02
CA ALA A 77 36.96 12.41 18.11
C ALA A 77 36.46 11.80 19.43
N ARG A 78 37.11 12.17 20.53
CA ARG A 78 36.71 11.71 21.87
C ARG A 78 35.45 12.43 22.33
N SER A 79 34.44 11.67 22.75
CA SER A 79 33.24 12.21 23.37
C SER A 79 33.54 12.89 24.71
N VAL A 80 32.86 14.00 24.97
CA VAL A 80 32.94 14.74 26.23
C VAL A 80 31.76 14.32 27.11
N LYS A 81 32.03 14.00 28.39
CA LYS A 81 30.98 13.66 29.35
C LYS A 81 30.25 14.91 29.81
N ILE A 82 28.94 14.78 30.02
CA ILE A 82 28.12 15.81 30.67
C ILE A 82 28.39 15.74 32.18
N ILE A 83 28.46 16.92 32.82
CA ILE A 83 28.51 17.04 34.27
C ILE A 83 27.09 17.36 34.70
N GLU A 84 26.50 16.46 35.49
CA GLU A 84 25.14 16.56 36.00
C GLU A 84 25.18 16.79 37.52
N ASP A 85 24.23 17.56 38.03
CA ASP A 85 24.05 17.74 39.48
C ASP A 85 23.36 16.50 40.06
N GLU A 86 23.87 15.97 41.16
CA GLU A 86 23.27 14.81 41.85
C GLU A 86 21.84 15.08 42.33
N ALA A 87 21.44 16.34 42.49
CA ALA A 87 20.08 16.73 42.85
C ALA A 87 19.08 16.62 41.70
N LEU A 88 19.53 16.37 40.46
CA LEU A 88 18.66 16.26 39.30
C LEU A 88 17.91 14.92 39.34
N SER A 89 16.57 14.96 39.42
CA SER A 89 15.73 13.76 39.51
C SER A 89 15.39 13.13 38.16
N ILE A 90 15.84 13.72 37.05
CA ILE A 90 15.49 13.34 35.68
C ILE A 90 16.74 13.34 34.82
N ASP A 91 16.95 12.27 34.04
CA ASP A 91 18.04 12.19 33.06
C ASP A 91 17.89 13.25 31.96
N ILE A 92 19.01 13.91 31.61
CA ILE A 92 19.00 14.93 30.56
C ILE A 92 18.86 14.28 29.19
N SER A 93 17.77 14.62 28.49
CA SER A 93 17.58 14.20 27.10
C SER A 93 18.30 15.13 26.12
N LEU A 94 19.30 14.62 25.43
CA LEU A 94 20.01 15.34 24.36
C LEU A 94 19.37 15.18 22.99
N CYS A 95 18.14 14.66 22.90
CA CYS A 95 17.50 14.36 21.62
C CYS A 95 17.45 15.57 20.68
N GLY A 96 17.28 16.78 21.22
CA GLY A 96 17.26 18.04 20.48
C GLY A 96 18.63 18.68 20.23
N SER A 97 19.72 18.17 20.83
CA SER A 97 21.05 18.77 20.70
C SER A 97 21.72 18.44 19.37
N THR A 98 22.23 19.46 18.69
CA THR A 98 23.03 19.31 17.45
C THR A 98 24.42 18.73 17.71
N LEU A 99 24.88 18.74 18.97
CA LEU A 99 26.19 18.22 19.40
C LEU A 99 26.08 16.87 20.11
N ARG A 100 24.90 16.22 20.09
CA ARG A 100 24.70 14.91 20.69
C ARG A 100 25.69 13.90 20.10
N ALA A 101 26.43 13.21 20.98
CA ALA A 101 27.39 12.22 20.57
C ALA A 101 26.73 11.05 19.79
N PRO A 102 27.35 10.55 18.72
CA PRO A 102 26.93 9.32 18.06
C PRO A 102 27.15 8.09 18.93
N HIS A 103 26.33 7.07 18.69
CA HIS A 103 26.54 5.76 19.30
C HIS A 103 27.83 5.11 18.78
N SER A 104 28.55 4.38 19.64
CA SER A 104 29.86 3.79 19.33
C SER A 104 29.81 2.80 18.16
N CYS A 105 28.73 2.04 18.02
CA CYS A 105 28.50 1.16 16.88
C CYS A 105 28.53 1.93 15.55
N HIS A 106 27.82 3.07 15.49
CA HIS A 106 27.79 3.89 14.27
C HIS A 106 29.14 4.57 13.98
N LEU A 107 29.88 4.98 15.02
CA LEU A 107 31.25 5.48 14.84
C LEU A 107 32.14 4.43 14.17
N LYS A 108 32.04 3.17 14.60
CA LYS A 108 32.83 2.09 14.01
C LYS A 108 32.38 1.74 12.59
N TYR A 109 31.08 1.80 12.32
CA TYR A 109 30.53 1.67 10.96
C TYR A 109 31.10 2.75 10.03
N MET A 110 31.11 4.01 10.47
CA MET A 110 31.68 5.14 9.74
C MET A 110 33.17 4.94 9.42
N GLU A 111 33.96 4.50 10.41
CA GLU A 111 35.37 4.16 10.18
C GLU A 111 35.56 3.06 9.14
N ASN A 112 34.77 1.99 9.22
CA ASN A 112 34.86 0.85 8.29
C ASN A 112 34.48 1.24 6.86
N MET A 113 33.62 2.27 6.68
CA MET A 113 33.21 2.82 5.39
C MET A 113 34.13 3.95 4.89
N ASN A 114 35.18 4.30 5.64
CA ASN A 114 36.05 5.47 5.37
C ASN A 114 35.30 6.82 5.32
N SER A 115 34.19 6.93 6.07
CA SER A 115 33.40 8.16 6.20
C SER A 115 33.73 8.83 7.52
N ILE A 116 34.72 9.73 7.53
CA ILE A 116 35.25 10.32 8.76
C ILE A 116 34.36 11.44 9.30
N ALA A 117 33.79 12.25 8.40
CA ALA A 117 32.76 13.22 8.72
C ALA A 117 31.47 12.91 7.98
N SER A 118 30.34 13.26 8.60
CA SER A 118 29.01 13.05 8.03
C SER A 118 28.08 14.24 8.29
N LEU A 119 27.27 14.57 7.30
CA LEU A 119 26.12 15.45 7.42
C LEU A 119 24.89 14.74 6.84
N VAL A 120 23.85 14.59 7.65
CA VAL A 120 22.62 13.91 7.26
C VAL A 120 21.44 14.86 7.42
N MET A 121 20.58 14.89 6.41
CA MET A 121 19.31 15.63 6.42
C MET A 121 18.14 14.66 6.19
N ALA A 122 17.12 14.77 7.03
CA ALA A 122 15.91 13.96 6.95
C ALA A 122 14.95 14.49 5.87
N VAL A 123 14.45 13.60 5.02
CA VAL A 123 13.41 13.90 4.04
C VAL A 123 12.10 13.33 4.55
N VAL A 124 11.24 14.21 5.06
CA VAL A 124 9.98 13.84 5.72
C VAL A 124 8.82 14.20 4.80
N VAL A 125 8.09 13.19 4.38
CA VAL A 125 6.92 13.29 3.50
C VAL A 125 5.65 13.18 4.33
N ASN A 126 4.54 13.64 3.76
CA ASN A 126 3.24 13.40 4.37
C ASN A 126 2.76 12.03 3.86
N GLU A 127 2.29 11.21 4.78
CA GLU A 127 1.61 9.96 4.52
C GLU A 127 0.13 10.27 4.26
N ASN A 128 -0.45 9.60 3.27
CA ASN A 128 -1.86 9.75 2.95
C ASN A 128 -2.67 8.82 3.85
N GLU A 129 -3.82 9.29 4.31
CA GLU A 129 -4.69 8.65 5.33
C GLU A 129 -5.38 7.34 4.88
N GLU A 130 -4.96 6.72 3.78
CA GLU A 130 -5.65 5.55 3.20
C GLU A 130 -5.11 4.19 3.68
N ASP A 131 -3.91 4.15 4.29
CA ASP A 131 -3.25 2.89 4.67
C ASP A 131 -3.37 2.51 6.17
N ASP A 132 -4.02 3.34 6.99
CA ASP A 132 -4.18 3.06 8.43
C ASP A 132 -5.66 2.89 8.82
N GLU A 133 -5.95 1.80 9.54
CA GLU A 133 -7.20 1.72 10.31
C GLU A 133 -7.29 2.91 11.28
N PRO A 134 -8.47 3.55 11.42
CA PRO A 134 -8.61 4.68 12.32
C PRO A 134 -8.29 4.25 13.76
N GLU A 135 -7.19 4.76 14.32
CA GLU A 135 -6.93 4.64 15.76
C GLU A 135 -8.10 5.28 16.51
N PRO A 136 -8.82 4.53 17.37
CA PRO A 136 -9.83 5.13 18.22
C PRO A 136 -9.10 5.99 19.26
N GLU A 137 -9.49 7.27 19.38
CA GLU A 137 -9.17 8.21 20.48
C GLU A 137 -8.21 9.40 20.22
N GLN A 138 -8.10 9.95 19.00
CA GLN A 138 -7.48 11.29 18.84
C GLN A 138 -8.47 12.36 18.33
N PRO A 139 -8.48 13.58 18.91
CA PRO A 139 -9.38 14.66 18.52
C PRO A 139 -9.09 15.15 17.09
N PRO A 140 -10.06 15.80 16.40
CA PRO A 140 -9.96 16.15 14.99
C PRO A 140 -9.01 17.33 14.77
N GLN A 141 -7.71 17.03 14.75
CA GLN A 141 -6.74 17.76 13.97
C GLN A 141 -6.26 16.80 12.89
N GLN A 142 -6.58 17.09 11.63
CA GLN A 142 -6.00 16.49 10.43
C GLN A 142 -4.48 16.68 10.43
N GLN A 143 -3.76 16.00 11.31
CA GLN A 143 -2.32 15.88 11.23
C GLN A 143 -2.05 14.71 10.30
N LYS A 144 -1.90 15.01 9.01
CA LYS A 144 -1.33 14.07 8.03
C LYS A 144 -0.12 13.40 8.68
N LYS A 145 -0.21 12.09 8.88
CA LYS A 145 0.86 11.29 9.49
C LYS A 145 2.14 11.54 8.69
N LYS A 146 3.26 11.77 9.36
CA LYS A 146 4.53 12.10 8.68
C LYS A 146 5.40 10.86 8.63
N ARG A 147 5.90 10.54 7.44
CA ARG A 147 6.80 9.42 7.21
C ARG A 147 8.19 9.90 6.84
N LEU A 148 9.22 9.22 7.33
CA LEU A 148 10.60 9.41 6.87
C LEU A 148 10.77 8.71 5.52
N TRP A 149 10.68 9.44 4.41
CA TRP A 149 10.85 8.89 3.06
C TRP A 149 12.28 8.43 2.79
N GLY A 150 13.24 9.19 3.31
CA GLY A 150 14.64 8.99 3.02
C GLY A 150 15.54 9.99 3.75
N LEU A 151 16.82 9.93 3.42
CA LEU A 151 17.86 10.79 3.94
C LEU A 151 18.68 11.37 2.78
N ILE A 152 19.12 12.60 2.91
CA ILE A 152 20.25 13.11 2.13
C ILE A 152 21.49 12.94 3.02
N VAL A 153 22.42 12.10 2.59
CA VAL A 153 23.60 11.72 3.36
C VAL A 153 24.85 12.23 2.68
N CYS A 154 25.69 12.93 3.43
CA CYS A 154 26.97 13.46 2.95
C CYS A 154 28.11 12.76 3.69
N HIS A 155 29.12 12.26 2.97
CA HIS A 155 30.32 11.62 3.53
C HIS A 155 31.59 12.36 3.12
N HIS A 156 32.55 12.45 4.05
CA HIS A 156 33.87 13.05 3.83
C HIS A 156 34.95 12.14 4.40
N GLU A 157 36.07 11.98 3.68
CA GLU A 157 37.18 11.11 4.09
C GLU A 157 38.07 11.75 5.16
N SER A 158 37.92 13.05 5.41
CA SER A 158 38.60 13.78 6.48
C SER A 158 37.60 14.45 7.44
N PRO A 159 38.05 14.90 8.63
CA PRO A 159 37.21 15.72 9.51
C PRO A 159 36.66 16.94 8.77
N ARG A 160 35.37 17.24 8.98
CA ARG A 160 34.70 18.37 8.31
C ARG A 160 33.68 19.01 9.24
N TYR A 161 33.74 20.33 9.33
CA TYR A 161 32.77 21.12 10.08
C TYR A 161 31.95 21.98 9.12
N VAL A 162 30.63 21.97 9.30
CA VAL A 162 29.67 22.80 8.55
C VAL A 162 29.07 23.83 9.50
N PRO A 163 29.22 25.15 9.23
CA PRO A 163 28.69 26.18 10.10
C PRO A 163 27.16 26.19 10.08
N PHE A 164 26.56 26.65 11.18
CA PHE A 164 25.11 26.62 11.36
C PHE A 164 24.31 27.25 10.20
N PRO A 165 24.66 28.44 9.65
CA PRO A 165 23.92 29.02 8.54
C PRO A 165 23.82 28.11 7.31
N LEU A 166 24.90 27.38 7.01
CA LEU A 166 24.94 26.45 5.88
C LEU A 166 24.11 25.19 6.17
N ARG A 167 24.14 24.68 7.42
CA ARG A 167 23.26 23.57 7.83
C ARG A 167 21.79 23.95 7.75
N TYR A 168 21.45 25.17 8.15
CA TYR A 168 20.08 25.69 8.07
C TYR A 168 19.61 25.86 6.62
N ALA A 169 20.48 26.35 5.73
CA ALA A 169 20.19 26.40 4.29
C ALA A 169 19.96 25.00 3.71
N CYS A 170 20.77 24.01 4.09
CA CYS A 170 20.58 22.62 3.65
C CYS A 170 19.29 22.00 4.21
N GLU A 171 18.91 22.33 5.45
CA GLU A 171 17.61 21.93 6.02
C GLU A 171 16.46 22.47 5.18
N PHE A 172 16.51 23.76 4.83
CA PHE A 172 15.49 24.38 4.00
C PHE A 172 15.40 23.71 2.62
N LEU A 173 16.55 23.43 2.00
CA LEU A 173 16.61 22.70 0.72
C LEU A 173 15.98 21.30 0.84
N ALA A 174 16.26 20.56 1.91
CA ALA A 174 15.65 19.25 2.17
C ALA A 174 14.13 19.33 2.38
N GLN A 175 13.63 20.41 3.00
CA GLN A 175 12.19 20.66 3.15
C GLN A 175 11.52 20.95 1.80
N VAL A 176 12.12 21.79 0.96
CA VAL A 176 11.63 22.07 -0.40
C VAL A 176 11.64 20.78 -1.22
N PHE A 177 12.71 20.00 -1.15
CA PHE A 177 12.80 18.69 -1.79
C PHE A 177 11.65 17.77 -1.33
N ALA A 178 11.40 17.66 -0.03
CA ALA A 178 10.30 16.84 0.50
C ALA A 178 8.92 17.26 -0.02
N VAL A 179 8.66 18.56 -0.21
CA VAL A 179 7.42 19.06 -0.83
C VAL A 179 7.29 18.59 -2.28
N HIS A 180 8.38 18.64 -3.04
CA HIS A 180 8.38 18.14 -4.42
C HIS A 180 8.20 16.62 -4.49
N VAL A 181 8.82 15.87 -3.56
CA VAL A 181 8.61 14.42 -3.44
C VAL A 181 7.14 14.10 -3.18
N ASN A 182 6.49 14.80 -2.23
CA ASN A 182 5.04 14.65 -1.98
C ASN A 182 4.21 14.91 -3.24
N LYS A 183 4.52 15.99 -3.97
CA LYS A 183 3.77 16.36 -5.17
C LYS A 183 3.91 15.32 -6.29
N GLU A 184 5.08 14.71 -6.43
CA GLU A 184 5.29 13.62 -7.38
C GLU A 184 4.43 12.40 -7.01
N PHE A 185 4.36 12.04 -5.73
CA PHE A 185 3.48 10.96 -5.26
C PHE A 185 1.99 11.26 -5.50
N GLU A 186 1.54 12.47 -5.16
CA GLU A 186 0.16 12.90 -5.40
C GLU A 186 -0.20 12.85 -6.90
N LEU A 187 0.71 13.30 -7.77
CA LEU A 187 0.50 13.29 -9.21
C LEU A 187 0.47 11.86 -9.78
N GLU A 188 1.40 11.00 -9.36
CA GLU A 188 1.41 9.59 -9.78
C GLU A 188 0.12 8.87 -9.36
N LYS A 189 -0.35 9.14 -8.13
CA LYS A 189 -1.63 8.62 -7.62
C LYS A 189 -2.81 9.11 -8.46
N GLN A 190 -2.92 10.43 -8.70
CA GLN A 190 -4.01 11.00 -9.49
C GLN A 190 -4.07 10.47 -10.93
N ILE A 191 -2.91 10.36 -11.60
CA ILE A 191 -2.83 9.80 -12.95
C ILE A 191 -3.32 8.36 -12.97
N ARG A 192 -2.93 7.58 -11.96
CA ARG A 192 -3.25 6.17 -11.81
C ARG A 192 -4.73 5.93 -11.52
N GLU A 193 -5.31 6.63 -10.54
CA GLU A 193 -6.74 6.58 -10.22
C GLU A 193 -7.60 6.93 -11.44
N LYS A 194 -7.24 8.02 -12.13
CA LYS A 194 -7.94 8.44 -13.35
C LYS A 194 -7.89 7.37 -14.45
N ASN A 195 -6.74 6.70 -14.60
CA ASN A 195 -6.60 5.63 -15.57
C ASN A 195 -7.47 4.42 -15.19
N ILE A 196 -7.45 4.00 -13.93
CA ILE A 196 -8.27 2.88 -13.42
C ILE A 196 -9.76 3.17 -13.62
N LEU A 197 -10.24 4.34 -13.18
CA LEU A 197 -11.65 4.71 -13.31
C LEU A 197 -12.09 4.77 -14.78
N ARG A 198 -11.25 5.33 -15.66
CA ARG A 198 -11.51 5.35 -17.10
C ARG A 198 -11.61 3.94 -17.66
N MET A 199 -10.70 3.06 -17.25
CA MET A 199 -10.64 1.68 -17.71
C MET A 199 -11.84 0.86 -17.21
N GLN A 200 -12.20 0.96 -15.94
CA GLN A 200 -13.41 0.33 -15.40
C GLN A 200 -14.67 0.79 -16.12
N THR A 201 -14.79 2.10 -16.39
CA THR A 201 -15.95 2.65 -17.11
C THR A 201 -16.06 2.05 -18.52
N MET A 202 -14.93 1.97 -19.25
CA MET A 202 -14.90 1.38 -20.60
C MET A 202 -15.24 -0.10 -20.59
N LEU A 203 -14.66 -0.88 -19.67
CA LEU A 203 -14.91 -2.31 -19.56
C LEU A 203 -16.36 -2.60 -19.13
N SER A 204 -16.91 -1.81 -18.21
CA SER A 204 -18.31 -1.91 -17.78
C SER A 204 -19.30 -1.64 -18.92
N ASP A 205 -19.05 -0.58 -19.71
CA ASP A 205 -19.85 -0.25 -20.90
C ASP A 205 -19.81 -1.37 -21.95
N MET A 206 -18.64 -2.00 -22.16
CA MET A 206 -18.49 -3.16 -23.05
C MET A 206 -19.26 -4.38 -22.55
N LEU A 207 -19.26 -4.64 -21.24
CA LEU A 207 -20.03 -5.75 -20.64
C LEU A 207 -21.53 -5.52 -20.80
N PHE A 208 -21.99 -4.29 -20.56
CA PHE A 208 -23.40 -3.95 -20.65
C PHE A 208 -23.93 -4.08 -22.09
N LYS A 209 -23.17 -3.58 -23.08
CA LYS A 209 -23.57 -3.62 -24.49
C LYS A 209 -23.60 -5.03 -25.08
N GLU A 210 -22.60 -5.85 -24.79
CA GLU A 210 -22.45 -7.17 -25.40
C GLU A 210 -23.03 -8.32 -24.55
N SER A 211 -23.39 -8.05 -23.29
CA SER A 211 -23.95 -9.03 -22.34
C SER A 211 -23.10 -10.31 -22.21
N SER A 212 -21.80 -10.23 -22.46
CA SER A 212 -20.88 -11.36 -22.44
C SER A 212 -19.54 -10.99 -21.81
N PRO A 213 -19.04 -11.76 -20.84
CA PRO A 213 -17.69 -11.58 -20.29
C PRO A 213 -16.56 -11.72 -21.31
N LEU A 214 -16.85 -12.23 -22.52
CA LEU A 214 -15.87 -12.34 -23.60
C LEU A 214 -15.50 -10.98 -24.20
N SER A 215 -16.36 -9.96 -24.06
CA SER A 215 -16.14 -8.62 -24.63
C SER A 215 -14.91 -7.95 -24.01
N ILE A 216 -14.73 -8.07 -22.70
CA ILE A 216 -13.60 -7.49 -21.96
C ILE A 216 -12.26 -8.22 -22.17
N VAL A 217 -12.29 -9.42 -22.75
CA VAL A 217 -11.08 -10.20 -23.08
C VAL A 217 -10.70 -10.01 -24.54
N SER A 218 -11.68 -10.05 -25.44
CA SER A 218 -11.45 -10.00 -26.89
C SER A 218 -11.43 -8.59 -27.49
N GLY A 219 -11.99 -7.60 -26.78
CA GLY A 219 -12.06 -6.22 -27.24
C GLY A 219 -10.79 -5.40 -27.03
N SER A 220 -10.87 -4.12 -27.39
CA SER A 220 -9.82 -3.12 -27.15
C SER A 220 -10.47 -1.83 -26.65
N PRO A 221 -10.12 -1.36 -25.44
CA PRO A 221 -9.14 -1.93 -24.51
C PRO A 221 -9.65 -3.23 -23.81
N ASN A 222 -8.78 -3.97 -23.13
CA ASN A 222 -9.13 -5.24 -22.46
C ASN A 222 -8.70 -5.28 -20.98
N ILE A 223 -8.96 -6.40 -20.29
CA ILE A 223 -8.65 -6.58 -18.86
C ILE A 223 -7.17 -6.38 -18.49
N MET A 224 -6.23 -6.51 -19.43
CA MET A 224 -4.81 -6.23 -19.17
C MET A 224 -4.52 -4.74 -19.05
N ASP A 225 -5.36 -3.88 -19.62
CA ASP A 225 -5.20 -2.43 -19.54
C ASP A 225 -5.66 -1.87 -18.18
N LEU A 226 -6.33 -2.67 -17.35
CA LEU A 226 -6.81 -2.29 -16.02
C LEU A 226 -5.69 -2.22 -14.98
N VAL A 227 -4.77 -3.18 -15.00
CA VAL A 227 -3.68 -3.33 -14.03
C VAL A 227 -2.38 -3.68 -14.75
N LYS A 228 -1.23 -3.32 -14.19
CA LYS A 228 0.05 -3.67 -14.84
C LYS A 228 0.27 -5.18 -14.76
N CYS A 229 0.23 -5.87 -15.90
CA CYS A 229 0.42 -7.31 -15.99
C CYS A 229 1.04 -7.70 -17.34
N ASP A 230 1.63 -8.90 -17.40
CA ASP A 230 2.26 -9.45 -18.61
C ASP A 230 1.33 -10.40 -19.39
N GLY A 231 0.23 -10.82 -18.74
CA GLY A 231 -0.82 -11.61 -19.35
C GLY A 231 -2.05 -11.72 -18.47
N ALA A 232 -3.13 -12.24 -19.06
CA ALA A 232 -4.38 -12.47 -18.36
C ALA A 232 -5.12 -13.68 -18.96
N ALA A 233 -6.08 -14.22 -18.21
CA ALA A 233 -6.95 -15.27 -18.71
C ALA A 233 -8.36 -15.19 -18.10
N LEU A 234 -9.33 -15.73 -18.84
CA LEU A 234 -10.70 -15.93 -18.39
C LEU A 234 -11.06 -17.40 -18.55
N LEU A 235 -11.43 -18.04 -17.45
CA LEU A 235 -12.14 -19.32 -17.45
C LEU A 235 -13.64 -18.99 -17.41
N TYR A 236 -14.37 -19.33 -18.48
CA TYR A 236 -15.81 -19.07 -18.58
C TYR A 236 -16.51 -20.21 -19.31
N GLY A 237 -17.54 -20.79 -18.69
CA GLY A 237 -18.33 -21.87 -19.32
C GLY A 237 -17.49 -23.08 -19.74
N ASP A 238 -16.53 -23.48 -18.90
CA ASP A 238 -15.57 -24.56 -19.15
C ASP A 238 -14.62 -24.31 -20.35
N LYS A 239 -14.48 -23.07 -20.81
CA LYS A 239 -13.50 -22.66 -21.84
C LYS A 239 -12.50 -21.67 -21.26
N VAL A 240 -11.27 -21.75 -21.74
CA VAL A 240 -10.18 -20.85 -21.31
C VAL A 240 -9.81 -19.89 -22.44
N TRP A 241 -9.85 -18.61 -22.14
CA TRP A 241 -9.44 -17.52 -23.03
C TRP A 241 -8.17 -16.89 -22.47
N ARG A 242 -7.12 -16.77 -23.29
CA ARG A 242 -5.79 -16.35 -22.86
C ARG A 242 -5.36 -15.09 -23.59
N LEU A 243 -4.69 -14.20 -22.87
CA LEU A 243 -4.10 -12.97 -23.39
C LEU A 243 -2.61 -12.94 -23.04
N GLN A 244 -1.79 -12.66 -24.06
CA GLN A 244 -0.33 -12.52 -23.95
C GLN A 244 0.33 -13.64 -23.13
N THR A 245 1.08 -13.30 -22.07
CA THR A 245 1.86 -14.23 -21.25
C THR A 245 0.97 -14.89 -20.20
N ALA A 246 0.28 -15.96 -20.59
CA ALA A 246 -0.60 -16.73 -19.72
C ALA A 246 -0.26 -18.23 -19.75
N PRO A 247 -0.57 -19.00 -18.70
CA PRO A 247 -0.28 -20.43 -18.68
C PRO A 247 -1.05 -21.17 -19.78
N THR A 248 -0.68 -22.42 -20.03
CA THR A 248 -1.46 -23.29 -20.93
C THR A 248 -2.87 -23.53 -20.38
N GLU A 249 -3.82 -23.91 -21.24
CA GLU A 249 -5.19 -24.21 -20.81
C GLU A 249 -5.25 -25.29 -19.72
N SER A 250 -4.42 -26.33 -19.83
CA SER A 250 -4.31 -27.37 -18.80
C SER A 250 -3.78 -26.82 -17.47
N GLN A 251 -2.79 -25.91 -17.52
CA GLN A 251 -2.24 -25.29 -16.33
C GLN A 251 -3.24 -24.32 -15.68
N ILE A 252 -3.99 -23.55 -16.45
CA ILE A 252 -5.04 -22.67 -15.90
C ILE A 252 -6.12 -23.48 -15.17
N ARG A 253 -6.51 -24.64 -15.73
CA ARG A 253 -7.45 -25.56 -15.07
C ARG A 253 -6.89 -26.16 -13.79
N ASP A 254 -5.62 -26.54 -13.79
CA ASP A 254 -4.92 -27.04 -12.61
C ASP A 254 -4.83 -25.98 -11.50
N ILE A 255 -4.52 -24.73 -11.86
CA ILE A 255 -4.54 -23.58 -10.93
C ILE A 255 -5.96 -23.34 -10.40
N ALA A 256 -6.98 -23.37 -11.25
CA ALA A 256 -8.38 -23.22 -10.83
C ALA A 256 -8.81 -24.32 -9.84
N PHE A 257 -8.36 -25.56 -10.06
CA PHE A 257 -8.59 -26.68 -9.14
C PHE A 257 -7.89 -26.45 -7.80
N TRP A 258 -6.61 -26.09 -7.81
CA TRP A 258 -5.86 -25.75 -6.59
C TRP A 258 -6.52 -24.62 -5.78
N LEU A 259 -7.00 -23.56 -6.46
CA LEU A 259 -7.73 -22.46 -5.83
C LEU A 259 -9.07 -22.87 -5.23
N SER A 260 -9.71 -23.93 -5.73
CA SER A 260 -10.94 -24.46 -5.16
C SER A 260 -10.69 -25.31 -3.91
N GLU A 261 -9.58 -26.06 -3.87
CA GLU A 261 -9.20 -26.92 -2.75
C GLU A 261 -8.64 -26.12 -1.56
N VAL A 262 -7.73 -25.18 -1.83
CA VAL A 262 -6.97 -24.47 -0.79
C VAL A 262 -7.61 -23.13 -0.41
N HIS A 263 -8.30 -22.49 -1.35
CA HIS A 263 -8.86 -21.14 -1.20
C HIS A 263 -10.35 -21.08 -1.51
N GLY A 264 -11.09 -22.16 -1.25
CA GLY A 264 -12.52 -22.31 -1.59
C GLY A 264 -13.42 -21.18 -1.09
N ASP A 265 -13.19 -20.72 0.15
CA ASP A 265 -14.00 -19.70 0.81
C ASP A 265 -13.61 -18.25 0.46
N SER A 266 -12.49 -18.05 -0.26
CA SER A 266 -12.03 -16.72 -0.66
C SER A 266 -12.61 -16.28 -2.00
N THR A 267 -12.95 -15.00 -2.12
CA THR A 267 -13.40 -14.36 -3.37
C THR A 267 -12.25 -14.14 -4.36
N GLY A 268 -11.00 -14.24 -3.93
CA GLY A 268 -9.82 -14.03 -4.77
C GLY A 268 -8.52 -14.45 -4.09
N LEU A 269 -7.41 -14.28 -4.80
CA LEU A 269 -6.05 -14.46 -4.29
C LEU A 269 -5.12 -13.53 -5.05
N SER A 270 -4.19 -12.87 -4.36
CA SER A 270 -3.03 -12.23 -4.98
C SER A 270 -1.75 -12.78 -4.38
N THR A 271 -0.74 -12.99 -5.22
CA THR A 271 0.59 -13.42 -4.80
C THR A 271 1.63 -12.91 -5.79
N ASP A 272 2.81 -12.55 -5.28
CA ASP A 272 4.01 -12.22 -6.04
C ASP A 272 4.80 -13.48 -6.46
N SER A 273 4.54 -14.61 -5.81
CA SER A 273 5.18 -15.92 -6.01
C SER A 273 4.19 -17.07 -5.80
N LEU A 274 3.74 -17.68 -6.90
CA LEU A 274 2.95 -18.92 -6.88
C LEU A 274 3.65 -20.05 -6.11
N GLN A 275 4.98 -20.08 -6.12
CA GLN A 275 5.75 -21.06 -5.36
C GLN A 275 5.61 -20.83 -3.85
N ASP A 276 5.77 -19.60 -3.39
CA ASP A 276 5.66 -19.24 -1.96
C ASP A 276 4.21 -19.33 -1.47
N ALA A 277 3.24 -19.10 -2.36
CA ALA A 277 1.82 -19.33 -2.09
C ALA A 277 1.46 -20.82 -1.94
N GLY A 278 2.39 -21.74 -2.26
CA GLY A 278 2.20 -23.18 -2.08
C GLY A 278 1.52 -23.89 -3.26
N TYR A 279 1.50 -23.29 -4.45
CA TYR A 279 1.00 -23.97 -5.66
C TYR A 279 1.98 -25.07 -6.11
N PRO A 280 1.59 -26.36 -6.11
CA PRO A 280 2.52 -27.47 -6.41
C PRO A 280 3.08 -27.45 -7.84
N GLY A 281 2.32 -26.92 -8.80
CA GLY A 281 2.71 -26.85 -10.21
C GLY A 281 3.63 -25.67 -10.57
N ALA A 282 4.02 -24.83 -9.61
CA ALA A 282 4.74 -23.58 -9.87
C ALA A 282 6.04 -23.78 -10.67
N ALA A 283 6.81 -24.83 -10.36
CA ALA A 283 8.06 -25.12 -11.07
C ALA A 283 7.87 -25.40 -12.57
N SER A 284 6.68 -25.86 -12.98
CA SER A 284 6.36 -26.15 -14.39
C SER A 284 5.98 -24.91 -15.20
N LEU A 285 5.63 -23.80 -14.54
CA LEU A 285 5.31 -22.52 -15.18
C LEU A 285 6.57 -21.76 -15.63
N GLY A 286 7.69 -22.02 -14.96
CA GLY A 286 8.98 -21.37 -15.21
C GLY A 286 8.97 -19.86 -14.92
N ASP A 287 10.00 -19.15 -15.41
CA ASP A 287 10.20 -17.72 -15.16
C ASP A 287 9.16 -16.83 -15.88
N MET A 288 8.33 -17.41 -16.76
CA MET A 288 7.30 -16.65 -17.48
C MET A 288 6.14 -16.22 -16.58
N ILE A 289 5.87 -16.93 -15.47
CA ILE A 289 4.72 -16.68 -14.61
C ILE A 289 5.10 -16.94 -13.15
N CYS A 290 5.27 -15.86 -12.39
CA CYS A 290 5.56 -15.93 -10.95
C CYS A 290 4.41 -15.36 -10.12
N GLY A 291 3.94 -14.17 -10.50
CA GLY A 291 2.85 -13.49 -9.80
C GLY A 291 1.50 -13.80 -10.41
N MET A 292 0.48 -13.85 -9.56
CA MET A 292 -0.89 -14.06 -9.97
C MET A 292 -1.85 -13.24 -9.11
N ALA A 293 -2.83 -12.58 -9.74
CA ALA A 293 -4.02 -12.06 -9.09
C ALA A 293 -5.27 -12.73 -9.69
N VAL A 294 -6.24 -13.04 -8.84
CA VAL A 294 -7.43 -13.81 -9.22
C VAL A 294 -8.69 -13.17 -8.68
N ALA A 295 -9.70 -13.05 -9.54
CA ALA A 295 -11.06 -12.71 -9.18
C ALA A 295 -12.02 -13.84 -9.56
N LYS A 296 -12.60 -14.51 -8.56
CA LYS A 296 -13.62 -15.55 -8.77
C LYS A 296 -14.97 -14.88 -8.99
N ILE A 297 -15.49 -14.89 -10.21
CA ILE A 297 -16.81 -14.32 -10.50
C ILE A 297 -17.87 -15.27 -9.94
N THR A 298 -17.84 -16.53 -10.37
CA THR A 298 -18.65 -17.63 -9.83
C THR A 298 -17.71 -18.75 -9.38
N SER A 299 -18.25 -19.89 -8.92
CA SER A 299 -17.44 -21.08 -8.63
C SER A 299 -16.81 -21.70 -9.88
N LYS A 300 -17.30 -21.35 -11.08
CA LYS A 300 -16.83 -21.89 -12.37
C LYS A 300 -16.17 -20.85 -13.26
N ASP A 301 -16.49 -19.57 -13.05
CA ASP A 301 -16.02 -18.47 -13.90
C ASP A 301 -15.01 -17.62 -13.13
N ILE A 302 -13.78 -17.56 -13.64
CA ILE A 302 -12.63 -16.99 -12.93
C ILE A 302 -11.80 -16.13 -13.88
N LEU A 303 -11.43 -14.93 -13.43
CA LEU A 303 -10.46 -14.05 -14.07
C LEU A 303 -9.09 -14.19 -13.41
N PHE A 304 -8.06 -14.17 -14.25
CA PHE A 304 -6.66 -14.28 -13.84
C PHE A 304 -5.85 -13.15 -14.48
N TRP A 305 -4.95 -12.55 -13.70
CA TRP A 305 -3.88 -11.69 -14.17
C TRP A 305 -2.54 -12.29 -13.75
N PHE A 306 -1.57 -12.25 -14.64
CA PHE A 306 -0.27 -12.87 -14.46
C PHE A 306 0.86 -11.84 -14.60
N ARG A 307 1.88 -12.00 -13.78
CA ARG A 307 3.15 -11.28 -13.91
C ARG A 307 4.28 -12.26 -14.06
N SER A 308 5.14 -11.98 -15.02
CA SER A 308 6.37 -12.71 -15.24
C SER A 308 7.36 -12.45 -14.11
N HIS A 309 8.40 -13.27 -14.10
CA HIS A 309 9.54 -13.03 -13.25
C HIS A 309 10.13 -11.65 -13.57
N THR A 310 10.21 -10.79 -12.56
CA THR A 310 11.04 -9.60 -12.64
C THR A 310 12.37 -9.97 -12.00
N ALA A 311 13.42 -10.06 -12.81
CA ALA A 311 14.79 -10.19 -12.30
C ALA A 311 15.12 -8.93 -11.49
N ALA A 312 14.81 -8.98 -10.18
CA ALA A 312 15.24 -7.98 -9.24
C ALA A 312 16.69 -8.29 -8.88
N GLU A 313 17.60 -7.66 -9.63
CA GLU A 313 19.02 -7.61 -9.31
C GLU A 313 19.22 -6.62 -8.16
N ILE A 314 19.11 -7.11 -6.92
CA ILE A 314 19.36 -6.28 -5.74
C ILE A 314 20.85 -6.35 -5.44
N LYS A 315 21.53 -5.21 -5.57
CA LYS A 315 22.95 -5.08 -5.21
C LYS A 315 23.05 -4.73 -3.74
N TRP A 316 23.38 -5.70 -2.89
CA TRP A 316 23.54 -5.49 -1.46
C TRP A 316 24.93 -4.97 -1.10
N GLY A 317 24.98 -3.92 -0.28
CA GLY A 317 26.21 -3.36 0.29
C GLY A 317 26.74 -4.19 1.46
N GLY A 318 27.18 -5.44 1.21
CA GLY A 318 27.87 -6.29 2.18
C GLY A 318 27.01 -7.29 2.97
N ALA A 319 25.72 -7.03 3.20
CA ALA A 319 24.78 -8.00 3.78
C ALA A 319 23.36 -7.80 3.25
N LYS A 320 22.62 -8.91 3.08
CA LYS A 320 21.21 -8.94 2.66
C LYS A 320 20.28 -8.53 3.81
N HIS A 321 19.16 -7.90 3.50
CA HIS A 321 18.09 -7.68 4.48
C HIS A 321 17.34 -8.98 4.79
N ASP A 322 17.20 -9.29 6.08
CA ASP A 322 16.32 -10.34 6.58
C ASP A 322 15.12 -9.69 7.31
N PRO A 323 13.87 -9.87 6.83
CA PRO A 323 12.68 -9.32 7.50
C PRO A 323 12.44 -9.86 8.91
N SER A 324 13.04 -10.99 9.28
CA SER A 324 12.95 -11.56 10.62
C SER A 324 13.91 -10.91 11.63
N ASP A 325 14.92 -10.19 11.13
CA ASP A 325 15.84 -9.44 11.99
C ASP A 325 15.12 -8.24 12.63
N LYS A 326 15.32 -8.09 13.94
CA LYS A 326 14.83 -6.93 14.71
C LYS A 326 15.98 -6.20 15.36
N ASP A 327 15.78 -4.92 15.63
CA ASP A 327 16.72 -4.11 16.39
C ASP A 327 16.98 -4.73 17.78
N ASP A 328 18.21 -5.22 18.00
CA ASP A 328 18.64 -5.75 19.29
C ASP A 328 19.73 -4.87 19.88
N ASN A 329 19.40 -4.17 20.97
CA ASN A 329 20.34 -3.32 21.70
C ASN A 329 21.55 -4.09 22.25
N ARG A 330 21.47 -5.41 22.41
CA ARG A 330 22.57 -6.26 22.88
C ARG A 330 23.47 -6.76 21.74
N ARG A 331 23.01 -6.71 20.49
CA ARG A 331 23.69 -7.23 19.30
C ARG A 331 24.10 -6.11 18.34
N MET A 332 24.63 -5.02 18.88
CA MET A 332 25.15 -3.90 18.09
C MET A 332 26.57 -4.17 17.59
N HIS A 333 26.72 -4.97 16.53
CA HIS A 333 28.00 -5.17 15.86
C HIS A 333 28.07 -4.32 14.58
N PRO A 334 29.07 -3.43 14.44
CA PRO A 334 29.22 -2.62 13.24
C PRO A 334 29.59 -3.49 12.04
N ARG A 335 29.03 -3.18 10.88
CA ARG A 335 29.32 -3.89 9.63
C ARG A 335 30.81 -3.80 9.28
N LEU A 336 31.40 -4.94 8.92
CA LEU A 336 32.83 -5.06 8.60
C LEU A 336 33.13 -4.96 7.10
N SER A 337 32.14 -5.23 6.23
CA SER A 337 32.32 -5.20 4.77
C SER A 337 31.14 -4.49 4.10
N PHE A 338 31.46 -3.69 3.09
CA PHE A 338 30.50 -2.99 2.22
C PHE A 338 30.62 -3.45 0.76
N LYS A 339 31.31 -4.58 0.52
CA LYS A 339 31.49 -5.11 -0.83
C LYS A 339 30.12 -5.43 -1.42
N ALA A 340 29.86 -4.88 -2.60
CA ALA A 340 28.66 -5.16 -3.35
C ALA A 340 28.60 -6.66 -3.69
N PHE A 341 27.47 -7.29 -3.41
CA PHE A 341 27.13 -8.59 -3.98
C PHE A 341 25.72 -8.56 -4.56
N LEU A 342 25.54 -9.33 -5.62
CA LEU A 342 24.27 -9.39 -6.33
C LEU A 342 23.41 -10.49 -5.72
N GLU A 343 22.22 -10.15 -5.28
CA GLU A 343 21.16 -11.12 -5.09
C GLU A 343 20.29 -11.15 -6.33
N VAL A 344 20.07 -12.36 -6.85
CA VAL A 344 19.12 -12.62 -7.92
C VAL A 344 17.93 -13.33 -7.29
N VAL A 345 16.87 -12.59 -7.01
CA VAL A 345 15.58 -13.20 -6.69
C VAL A 345 15.08 -13.83 -8.00
N LYS A 346 14.82 -15.13 -8.05
CA LYS A 346 14.51 -15.86 -9.31
C LYS A 346 13.04 -16.26 -9.47
N THR A 347 12.23 -16.13 -8.42
CA THR A 347 10.89 -16.76 -8.36
C THR A 347 9.78 -15.79 -7.93
N LYS A 348 10.07 -14.48 -7.98
CA LYS A 348 9.12 -13.43 -7.64
C LYS A 348 8.84 -12.50 -8.81
N SER A 349 7.63 -11.99 -8.85
CA SER A 349 7.20 -10.88 -9.71
C SER A 349 7.17 -9.56 -8.94
N LEU A 350 6.78 -8.48 -9.61
CA LEU A 350 6.42 -7.25 -8.90
C LEU A 350 5.16 -7.49 -8.03
N PRO A 351 5.12 -6.99 -6.78
CA PRO A 351 3.97 -7.15 -5.90
C PRO A 351 2.74 -6.43 -6.45
N TRP A 352 1.57 -7.03 -6.25
CA TRP A 352 0.29 -6.41 -6.56
C TRP A 352 -0.01 -5.36 -5.50
N SER A 353 -0.15 -4.12 -5.92
CA SER A 353 -0.47 -3.03 -5.00
C SER A 353 -1.97 -2.95 -4.70
N ASP A 354 -2.34 -2.37 -3.55
CA ASP A 354 -3.72 -2.35 -3.07
C ASP A 354 -4.70 -1.74 -4.06
N TYR A 355 -4.34 -0.63 -4.71
CA TYR A 355 -5.19 -0.01 -5.74
C TYR A 355 -5.41 -0.90 -6.97
N GLU A 356 -4.48 -1.80 -7.32
CA GLU A 356 -4.67 -2.77 -8.40
C GLU A 356 -5.66 -3.84 -7.96
N MET A 357 -5.55 -4.27 -6.71
CA MET A 357 -6.49 -5.23 -6.11
C MET A 357 -7.89 -4.64 -5.99
N ASP A 358 -8.03 -3.38 -5.59
CA ASP A 358 -9.31 -2.67 -5.58
C ASP A 358 -9.90 -2.55 -6.99
N ALA A 359 -9.07 -2.29 -7.99
CA ALA A 359 -9.50 -2.24 -9.37
C ALA A 359 -10.05 -3.59 -9.85
N ILE A 360 -9.36 -4.68 -9.51
CA ILE A 360 -9.76 -6.07 -9.80
C ILE A 360 -11.05 -6.44 -9.06
N HIS A 361 -11.15 -6.14 -7.77
CA HIS A 361 -12.34 -6.43 -6.95
C HIS A 361 -13.56 -5.64 -7.44
N SER A 362 -13.39 -4.37 -7.82
CA SER A 362 -14.47 -3.58 -8.40
C SER A 362 -14.97 -4.19 -9.71
N LEU A 363 -14.08 -4.60 -10.62
CA LEU A 363 -14.47 -5.30 -11.85
C LEU A 363 -15.18 -6.63 -11.54
N GLN A 364 -14.71 -7.37 -10.54
CA GLN A 364 -15.31 -8.62 -10.09
C GLN A 364 -16.77 -8.42 -9.65
N LEU A 365 -17.06 -7.37 -8.88
CA LEU A 365 -18.42 -7.06 -8.42
C LEU A 365 -19.35 -6.72 -9.59
N ILE A 366 -18.88 -5.91 -10.55
CA ILE A 366 -19.63 -5.57 -11.77
C ILE A 366 -19.97 -6.83 -12.57
N LEU A 367 -19.00 -7.73 -12.73
CA LEU A 367 -19.19 -9.00 -13.44
C LEU A 367 -20.15 -9.94 -12.72
N ARG A 368 -20.09 -10.02 -11.38
CA ARG A 368 -21.05 -10.80 -10.59
C ARG A 368 -22.48 -10.29 -10.76
N GLY A 369 -22.67 -8.97 -10.72
CA GLY A 369 -23.99 -8.36 -10.93
C GLY A 369 -24.56 -8.69 -12.31
N THR A 370 -23.78 -8.45 -13.36
CA THR A 370 -24.22 -8.67 -14.76
C THR A 370 -24.52 -10.13 -15.07
N LEU A 371 -23.71 -11.08 -14.59
CA LEU A 371 -23.91 -12.51 -14.83
C LEU A 371 -25.08 -13.10 -14.01
N ASN A 372 -25.30 -12.61 -12.79
CA ASN A 372 -26.45 -13.02 -11.99
C ASN A 372 -27.76 -12.55 -12.62
N ASP A 373 -27.82 -11.35 -13.21
CA ASP A 373 -29.01 -10.86 -13.89
C ASP A 373 -29.28 -11.59 -15.22
N ALA A 374 -28.25 -11.99 -15.97
CA ALA A 374 -28.40 -12.83 -17.16
C ALA A 374 -28.94 -14.24 -16.85
N SER A 375 -28.83 -14.70 -15.59
CA SER A 375 -29.32 -16.01 -15.14
C SER A 375 -30.80 -16.02 -14.70
N LYS A 376 -31.47 -14.86 -14.63
CA LYS A 376 -32.92 -14.79 -14.39
C LYS A 376 -33.67 -15.15 -15.69
N PRO A 377 -34.52 -16.20 -15.72
CA PRO A 377 -35.24 -16.56 -16.93
C PRO A 377 -36.24 -15.48 -17.30
N ALA A 378 -36.18 -15.03 -18.56
CA ALA A 378 -37.17 -14.14 -19.15
C ALA A 378 -38.58 -14.76 -19.07
N GLN A 379 -39.38 -14.33 -18.09
CA GLN A 379 -40.81 -14.56 -18.09
C GLN A 379 -41.53 -13.35 -18.69
N ALA A 380 -42.38 -13.68 -19.67
CA ALA A 380 -43.43 -12.87 -20.28
C ALA A 380 -43.00 -11.73 -21.23
N SER A 381 -42.80 -12.11 -22.49
CA SER A 381 -43.07 -11.24 -23.63
C SER A 381 -44.58 -10.95 -23.75
N GLY A 382 -44.98 -9.68 -23.75
CA GLY A 382 -46.30 -9.28 -24.23
C GLY A 382 -46.80 -7.94 -23.69
N LEU A 383 -46.69 -6.90 -24.53
CA LEU A 383 -47.43 -5.63 -24.49
C LEU A 383 -47.08 -4.64 -23.36
N ASP A 384 -45.93 -3.95 -23.44
CA ASP A 384 -45.80 -2.58 -22.86
C ASP A 384 -44.56 -1.77 -23.34
N ASN A 385 -44.16 -1.93 -24.60
CA ASN A 385 -42.91 -1.36 -25.15
C ASN A 385 -42.91 0.17 -25.42
N GLN A 386 -43.80 0.95 -24.82
CA GLN A 386 -43.74 2.43 -24.93
C GLN A 386 -43.94 3.19 -23.61
N ILE A 387 -44.18 2.48 -22.50
CA ILE A 387 -44.28 3.10 -21.16
C ILE A 387 -43.09 2.68 -20.25
N GLY A 388 -42.32 1.66 -20.65
CA GLY A 388 -41.16 1.15 -19.91
C GLY A 388 -39.93 2.08 -19.92
N ASP A 389 -39.65 2.77 -21.03
CA ASP A 389 -38.38 3.49 -21.20
C ASP A 389 -38.20 4.69 -20.25
N LEU A 390 -39.29 5.37 -19.85
CA LEU A 390 -39.24 6.47 -18.88
C LEU A 390 -39.27 6.00 -17.42
N LYS A 391 -39.65 4.73 -17.16
CA LYS A 391 -39.60 4.13 -15.81
C LYS A 391 -38.31 3.37 -15.56
N LEU A 392 -37.66 2.85 -16.61
CA LEU A 392 -36.40 2.11 -16.55
C LEU A 392 -35.23 3.01 -16.14
N ASP A 393 -35.15 4.26 -16.61
CA ASP A 393 -34.09 5.19 -16.17
C ASP A 393 -34.18 5.49 -14.67
N GLY A 394 -35.38 5.72 -14.13
CA GLY A 394 -35.56 5.96 -12.69
C GLY A 394 -35.31 4.72 -11.82
N LEU A 395 -35.66 3.52 -12.32
CA LEU A 395 -35.37 2.26 -11.65
C LEU A 395 -33.87 1.90 -11.71
N ALA A 396 -33.19 2.19 -12.83
CA ALA A 396 -31.77 1.97 -13.00
C ALA A 396 -30.95 2.94 -12.14
N GLU A 397 -31.34 4.21 -12.06
CA GLU A 397 -30.74 5.17 -11.13
C GLU A 397 -30.97 4.77 -9.68
N LEU A 398 -32.20 4.37 -9.30
CA LEU A 398 -32.47 3.84 -7.97
C LEU A 398 -31.64 2.60 -7.69
N GLN A 399 -31.50 1.67 -8.63
CA GLN A 399 -30.74 0.44 -8.46
C GLN A 399 -29.22 0.69 -8.40
N ALA A 400 -28.70 1.67 -9.14
CA ALA A 400 -27.32 2.12 -9.06
C ALA A 400 -27.04 2.79 -7.70
N VAL A 401 -27.93 3.66 -7.23
CA VAL A 401 -27.85 4.27 -5.89
C VAL A 401 -27.96 3.20 -4.80
N THR A 402 -28.85 2.22 -4.97
CA THR A 402 -29.00 1.12 -4.00
C THR A 402 -27.75 0.25 -3.97
N SER A 403 -27.15 -0.04 -5.13
CA SER A 403 -25.90 -0.82 -5.22
C SER A 403 -24.71 -0.05 -4.64
N GLU A 404 -24.63 1.26 -4.87
CA GLU A 404 -23.64 2.13 -4.23
C GLU A 404 -23.85 2.23 -2.72
N MET A 405 -25.09 2.32 -2.24
CA MET A 405 -25.39 2.31 -0.81
C MET A 405 -25.00 0.98 -0.16
N VAL A 406 -25.29 -0.15 -0.80
CA VAL A 406 -24.86 -1.47 -0.31
C VAL A 406 -23.34 -1.56 -0.30
N ARG A 407 -22.66 -1.11 -1.36
CA ARG A 407 -21.19 -1.05 -1.44
C ARG A 407 -20.60 -0.23 -0.29
N LEU A 408 -21.08 0.99 -0.09
CA LEU A 408 -20.64 1.87 0.98
C LEU A 408 -20.87 1.24 2.35
N MET A 409 -22.01 0.55 2.56
CA MET A 409 -22.31 -0.15 3.81
C MET A 409 -21.37 -1.33 4.06
N GLU A 410 -21.10 -2.15 3.03
CA GLU A 410 -20.22 -3.34 3.14
C GLU A 410 -18.75 -2.97 3.34
N THR A 411 -18.28 -1.90 2.71
CA THR A 411 -16.88 -1.43 2.84
C THR A 411 -16.64 -0.53 4.05
N ALA A 412 -17.69 -0.10 4.75
CA ALA A 412 -17.55 0.78 5.90
C ALA A 412 -16.86 0.07 7.07
N THR A 413 -15.88 0.74 7.67
CA THR A 413 -15.16 0.29 8.86
C THR A 413 -15.92 0.54 10.17
N VAL A 414 -17.12 1.15 10.09
CA VAL A 414 -18.02 1.38 11.21
C VAL A 414 -19.23 0.42 11.18
N PRO A 415 -19.86 0.10 12.32
CA PRO A 415 -21.05 -0.73 12.34
C PRO A 415 -22.25 0.01 11.73
N ILE A 416 -22.79 -0.51 10.63
CA ILE A 416 -23.98 0.05 9.96
C ILE A 416 -25.08 -1.00 9.90
N LEU A 417 -26.26 -0.62 10.41
CA LEU A 417 -27.52 -1.34 10.20
C LEU A 417 -28.54 -0.39 9.58
N ALA A 418 -29.41 -0.92 8.72
CA ALA A 418 -30.51 -0.20 8.13
C ALA A 418 -31.82 -0.96 8.38
N VAL A 419 -32.90 -0.20 8.62
CA VAL A 419 -34.25 -0.71 8.83
C VAL A 419 -35.23 -0.03 7.90
N ASP A 420 -36.24 -0.76 7.45
CA ASP A 420 -37.33 -0.22 6.65
C ASP A 420 -38.41 0.48 7.51
N GLY A 421 -39.43 1.04 6.85
CA GLY A 421 -40.53 1.72 7.53
C GLY A 421 -41.39 0.84 8.45
N ASN A 422 -41.25 -0.49 8.37
CA ASN A 422 -41.90 -1.46 9.23
C ASN A 422 -40.97 -1.95 10.36
N GLY A 423 -39.76 -1.40 10.48
CA GLY A 423 -38.78 -1.79 11.49
C GLY A 423 -38.06 -3.11 11.17
N LEU A 424 -38.16 -3.60 9.93
CA LEU A 424 -37.44 -4.79 9.48
C LEU A 424 -36.04 -4.42 9.02
N VAL A 425 -35.05 -5.20 9.43
CA VAL A 425 -33.65 -5.00 9.04
C VAL A 425 -33.48 -5.31 7.55
N ASN A 426 -33.01 -4.33 6.78
CA ASN A 426 -32.75 -4.45 5.35
C ASN A 426 -31.28 -4.14 4.96
N GLY A 427 -30.45 -3.74 5.92
CA GLY A 427 -29.01 -3.63 5.75
C GLY A 427 -28.28 -4.01 7.04
N TRP A 428 -27.21 -4.80 6.91
CA TRP A 428 -26.43 -5.31 8.03
C TRP A 428 -25.00 -5.57 7.56
N ASN A 429 -24.04 -4.74 7.99
CA ASN A 429 -22.67 -4.88 7.55
C ASN A 429 -21.83 -5.81 8.46
N GLN A 430 -20.63 -6.16 7.99
CA GLN A 430 -19.73 -7.09 8.67
C GLN A 430 -19.36 -6.62 10.09
N LYS A 431 -19.23 -5.30 10.30
CA LYS A 431 -18.88 -4.73 11.62
C LYS A 431 -20.01 -4.85 12.65
N VAL A 432 -21.28 -4.73 12.26
CA VAL A 432 -22.41 -5.05 13.17
C VAL A 432 -22.47 -6.55 13.44
N ALA A 433 -22.17 -7.40 12.45
CA ALA A 433 -22.13 -8.85 12.65
C ALA A 433 -21.05 -9.27 13.66
N GLU A 434 -19.86 -8.65 13.60
CA GLU A 434 -18.78 -8.85 14.57
C GLU A 434 -19.16 -8.40 15.98
N LEU A 435 -19.83 -7.24 16.12
CA LEU A 435 -20.24 -6.71 17.42
C LEU A 435 -21.41 -7.46 18.07
N SER A 436 -22.40 -7.84 17.28
CA SER A 436 -23.61 -8.52 17.77
C SER A 436 -23.46 -10.03 17.87
N GLY A 437 -22.47 -10.61 17.18
CA GLY A 437 -22.32 -12.06 17.01
C GLY A 437 -23.37 -12.70 16.09
N LEU A 438 -24.25 -11.91 15.46
CA LEU A 438 -25.30 -12.37 14.55
C LEU A 438 -24.87 -12.25 13.09
N ARG A 439 -25.04 -13.33 12.33
CA ARG A 439 -24.72 -13.33 10.90
C ARG A 439 -25.75 -12.54 10.09
N VAL A 440 -25.32 -12.00 8.95
CA VAL A 440 -26.15 -11.18 8.06
C VAL A 440 -27.43 -11.91 7.64
N ASP A 441 -27.32 -13.18 7.27
CA ASP A 441 -28.45 -14.03 6.85
C ASP A 441 -29.46 -14.29 7.97
N GLU A 442 -29.03 -14.20 9.23
CA GLU A 442 -29.91 -14.36 10.40
C GLU A 442 -30.57 -13.05 10.82
N ALA A 443 -29.93 -11.90 10.55
CA ALA A 443 -30.40 -10.57 10.95
C ALA A 443 -31.36 -9.95 9.93
N ILE A 444 -31.11 -10.13 8.63
CA ILE A 444 -31.92 -9.56 7.55
C ILE A 444 -33.36 -10.09 7.62
N GLY A 445 -34.33 -9.19 7.53
CA GLY A 445 -35.77 -9.51 7.61
C GLY A 445 -36.31 -9.74 9.02
N ARG A 446 -35.47 -9.67 10.07
CA ARG A 446 -35.95 -9.64 11.46
C ARG A 446 -36.35 -8.22 11.87
N HIS A 447 -37.28 -8.13 12.82
CA HIS A 447 -37.67 -6.84 13.38
C HIS A 447 -36.61 -6.36 14.38
N ILE A 448 -36.12 -5.13 14.26
CA ILE A 448 -34.99 -4.61 15.05
C ILE A 448 -35.23 -4.70 16.58
N LEU A 449 -36.49 -4.56 17.02
CA LEU A 449 -36.85 -4.71 18.44
C LEU A 449 -36.61 -6.12 19.00
N THR A 450 -36.43 -7.13 18.16
CA THR A 450 -36.08 -8.51 18.56
C THR A 450 -34.58 -8.74 18.66
N LEU A 451 -33.77 -7.78 18.19
CA LEU A 451 -32.31 -7.86 18.14
C LEU A 451 -31.63 -6.97 19.20
N VAL A 452 -32.41 -6.17 19.92
CA VAL A 452 -31.94 -5.28 20.99
C VAL A 452 -32.29 -5.86 22.35
N GLU A 453 -31.52 -5.50 23.37
CA GLU A 453 -31.77 -5.94 24.74
C GLU A 453 -33.14 -5.46 25.25
N ASP A 454 -33.84 -6.28 26.03
CA ASP A 454 -35.19 -6.00 26.54
C ASP A 454 -35.31 -4.64 27.26
N SER A 455 -34.23 -4.23 27.95
CA SER A 455 -34.10 -2.95 28.64
C SER A 455 -34.17 -1.73 27.69
N SER A 456 -33.80 -1.93 26.42
CA SER A 456 -33.62 -0.89 25.41
C SER A 456 -34.76 -0.83 24.38
N VAL A 457 -35.67 -1.81 24.37
CA VAL A 457 -36.80 -1.91 23.42
C VAL A 457 -37.66 -0.65 23.41
N SER A 458 -38.01 -0.12 24.59
CA SER A 458 -38.85 1.07 24.72
C SER A 458 -38.19 2.34 24.15
N LEU A 459 -36.86 2.43 24.24
CA LEU A 459 -36.07 3.54 23.71
C LEU A 459 -35.97 3.44 22.19
N VAL A 460 -35.62 2.27 21.65
CA VAL A 460 -35.50 2.03 20.20
C VAL A 460 -36.85 2.21 19.50
N GLN A 461 -37.95 1.76 20.11
CA GLN A 461 -39.30 1.96 19.57
C GLN A 461 -39.66 3.45 19.49
N ARG A 462 -39.27 4.25 20.49
CA ARG A 462 -39.47 5.70 20.47
C ARG A 462 -38.61 6.37 19.39
N MET A 463 -37.37 5.93 19.21
CA MET A 463 -36.47 6.46 18.18
C MET A 463 -37.00 6.19 16.76
N LEU A 464 -37.46 4.97 16.48
CA LEU A 464 -38.07 4.61 15.19
C LEU A 464 -39.31 5.47 14.89
N TYR A 465 -40.16 5.67 15.90
CA TYR A 465 -41.34 6.52 15.76
C TYR A 465 -40.98 7.97 15.42
N LEU A 466 -39.98 8.55 16.09
CA LEU A 466 -39.51 9.91 15.84
C LEU A 466 -38.79 10.04 14.48
N ALA A 467 -38.03 9.03 14.06
CA ALA A 467 -37.37 9.00 12.76
C ALA A 467 -38.39 8.94 11.60
N LEU A 468 -39.47 8.16 11.74
CA LEU A 468 -40.58 8.12 10.76
C LEU A 468 -41.35 9.44 10.66
N GLN A 469 -41.31 10.27 11.71
CA GLN A 469 -41.89 11.62 11.71
C GLN A 469 -40.94 12.69 11.16
N GLY A 470 -39.70 12.30 10.81
CA GLY A 470 -38.66 13.24 10.35
C GLY A 470 -38.11 14.14 11.45
N GLU A 471 -38.40 13.86 12.72
CA GLU A 471 -37.97 14.65 13.87
C GLU A 471 -36.62 14.18 14.45
N TRP A 472 -36.08 13.06 13.95
CA TRP A 472 -34.82 12.45 14.43
C TRP A 472 -33.99 11.90 13.26
N ASN A 473 -32.73 12.33 13.15
CA ASN A 473 -31.71 11.72 12.28
C ASN A 473 -30.70 10.96 13.16
N CYS A 474 -30.70 9.62 13.08
CA CYS A 474 -29.67 8.81 13.71
C CYS A 474 -28.52 8.60 12.73
N THR A 475 -27.46 9.38 12.91
CA THR A 475 -26.10 8.97 12.55
C THR A 475 -25.44 8.72 13.90
N ILE A 476 -25.28 7.46 14.30
CA ILE A 476 -24.57 7.07 15.53
C ILE A 476 -23.16 6.68 15.14
#